data_AF-D6PKL2-F1
#
_entry.id   AF-D6PKL2-F1
#
_cell.length_a   1.000
_cell.length_b   1.000
_cell.length_c   1.000
_cell.angle_alpha   90.00
_cell.angle_beta   90.00
_cell.angle_gamma   90.00
#
_symmetry.space_group_name_H-M   'P 1'
#
loop_
_entity.id
_entity.type
_entity.pdbx_description
1 polymer ?
#
loop_
_entity_poly.entity_id
_entity_poly.type
_entity_poly.pdbx_seq_one_letter_code
_entity_poly.pdbx_strand_id
1 'polypeptide(L)'
;MKINGSTLGEKVTAIERVGIYVPGGKASYPSTVLMNAIPARTAGVKNITMVCPPINGKLDPLVLVAADLCEVDEIYKLVELMRLGLLLMAQKLLNKSIKL
;
A
#
# COMPACT_ATOMS: atom_id res chain seq x y z
N MET A 1 -16.47 15.70 24.14
CA MET A 1 -17.57 15.53 25.12
C MET A 1 -16.93 15.56 26.50
N LYS A 2 -17.17 16.59 27.33
CA LYS A 2 -16.59 16.67 28.69
C LYS A 2 -17.49 15.90 29.64
N ILE A 3 -16.92 14.95 30.37
CA ILE A 3 -17.59 14.26 31.47
C ILE A 3 -16.72 14.51 32.70
N ASN A 4 -17.26 15.18 33.72
CA ASN A 4 -16.62 15.40 35.03
C ASN A 4 -15.18 15.99 35.00
N GLY A 5 -14.94 17.08 34.27
CA GLY A 5 -13.66 17.80 34.29
C GLY A 5 -12.54 17.16 33.44
N SER A 6 -12.76 15.98 32.88
CA SER A 6 -11.84 15.34 31.92
C SER A 6 -12.16 15.77 30.48
N THR A 7 -11.11 15.97 29.66
CA THR A 7 -11.24 16.26 28.22
C THR A 7 -10.81 15.02 27.45
N LEU A 8 -11.74 14.43 26.70
CA LEU A 8 -11.45 13.33 25.78
C LEU A 8 -11.29 13.89 24.37
N GLY A 9 -10.24 13.48 23.66
CA GLY A 9 -9.98 13.83 22.27
C GLY A 9 -9.28 12.69 21.56
N GLU A 10 -9.45 12.63 20.24
CA GLU A 10 -8.77 11.68 19.37
C GLU A 10 -7.75 12.44 18.53
N LYS A 11 -6.53 11.90 18.45
CA LYS A 11 -5.48 12.43 17.58
C LYS A 11 -5.25 11.41 16.47
N VAL A 12 -5.70 11.74 15.26
CA VAL A 12 -5.45 10.94 14.05
C VAL A 12 -4.18 11.45 13.39
N THR A 13 -3.25 10.54 13.10
CA THR A 13 -2.00 10.82 12.41
C THR A 13 -1.74 9.78 11.35
N ALA A 14 -1.19 10.20 10.22
CA ALA A 14 -0.78 9.32 9.13
C ALA A 14 0.26 8.29 9.60
N ILE A 15 0.26 7.13 8.96
CA ILE A 15 1.34 6.15 9.11
C ILE A 15 2.53 6.59 8.25
N GLU A 16 3.75 6.27 8.67
CA GLU A 16 4.96 6.64 7.92
C GLU A 16 5.07 5.92 6.56
N ARG A 17 4.67 4.64 6.51
CA ARG A 17 4.75 3.77 5.33
C ARG A 17 3.55 2.84 5.22
N VAL A 18 3.11 2.56 4.00
CA VAL A 18 2.04 1.58 3.70
C VAL A 18 2.47 0.65 2.57
N GLY A 19 2.04 -0.61 2.65
CA GLY A 19 2.21 -1.59 1.59
C GLY A 19 0.86 -1.89 0.94
N ILE A 20 0.74 -1.68 -0.36
CA ILE A 20 -0.47 -1.98 -1.13
C ILE A 20 -0.22 -3.18 -2.04
N TYR A 21 -1.18 -4.09 -2.12
CA TYR A 21 -1.12 -5.23 -3.03
C TYR A 21 -2.09 -5.02 -4.19
N VAL A 22 -1.58 -5.18 -5.40
CA VAL A 22 -2.37 -5.08 -6.63
C VAL A 22 -2.33 -6.43 -7.33
N PRO A 23 -3.49 -7.06 -7.60
CA PRO A 23 -3.52 -8.29 -8.38
C PRO A 23 -2.89 -8.08 -9.74
N GLY A 24 -1.99 -8.98 -10.11
CA GLY A 24 -1.53 -9.12 -11.49
C GLY A 24 -2.41 -10.12 -12.23
N GLY A 25 -2.05 -10.47 -13.46
CA GLY A 25 -2.86 -11.44 -14.21
C GLY A 25 -3.83 -10.78 -15.20
N LYS A 26 -4.82 -11.58 -15.61
CA LYS A 26 -6.03 -11.11 -16.29
C LYS A 26 -6.86 -10.14 -15.44
N ALA A 27 -6.54 -10.03 -14.15
CA ALA A 27 -7.17 -9.15 -13.17
C ALA A 27 -6.28 -7.94 -12.81
N SER A 28 -5.37 -7.54 -13.70
CA SER A 28 -4.57 -6.32 -13.51
C SER A 28 -5.48 -5.10 -13.63
N TYR A 29 -5.89 -4.55 -12.49
CA TYR A 29 -6.83 -3.44 -12.43
C TYR A 29 -6.13 -2.15 -12.00
N PRO A 30 -5.95 -1.17 -12.90
CA PRO A 30 -5.46 0.15 -12.55
C PRO A 30 -6.31 0.80 -11.45
N SER A 31 -7.62 0.53 -11.43
CA SER A 31 -8.53 1.01 -10.39
C SER A 31 -8.15 0.56 -8.99
N THR A 32 -7.60 -0.65 -8.81
CA THR A 32 -7.13 -1.12 -7.49
C THR A 32 -5.93 -0.31 -7.01
N VAL A 33 -5.05 0.14 -7.92
CA VAL A 33 -3.96 1.05 -7.57
C VAL A 33 -4.53 2.37 -7.06
N LEU A 34 -5.45 2.98 -7.82
CA LEU A 34 -6.08 4.25 -7.46
C LEU A 34 -6.79 4.16 -6.11
N MET A 35 -7.61 3.13 -5.90
CA MET A 35 -8.39 2.96 -4.67
C MET A 35 -7.53 2.76 -3.42
N ASN A 36 -6.32 2.24 -3.53
CA ASN A 36 -5.43 2.04 -2.38
C ASN A 36 -4.44 3.19 -2.18
N ALA A 37 -3.87 3.71 -3.27
CA ALA A 37 -2.82 4.73 -3.19
C ALA A 37 -3.38 6.14 -2.94
N ILE A 38 -4.52 6.52 -3.53
CA ILE A 38 -5.09 7.86 -3.36
C ILE A 38 -5.45 8.13 -1.88
N PRO A 39 -6.13 7.23 -1.15
CA PRO A 39 -6.43 7.47 0.26
C PRO A 39 -5.15 7.52 1.12
N ALA A 40 -4.16 6.67 0.83
CA ALA A 40 -2.90 6.68 1.55
C ALA A 40 -2.16 8.01 1.38
N ARG A 41 -2.07 8.52 0.14
CA ARG A 41 -1.41 9.80 -0.14
C ARG A 41 -2.20 10.97 0.47
N THR A 42 -3.53 10.95 0.35
CA THR A 42 -4.41 11.97 0.96
C THR A 42 -4.32 11.98 2.48
N ALA A 43 -4.15 10.80 3.11
CA ALA A 43 -3.95 10.67 4.55
C ALA A 43 -2.58 11.21 5.02
N GLY A 44 -1.66 11.55 4.11
CA GLY A 44 -0.33 12.07 4.43
C GLY A 44 0.73 10.98 4.63
N VAL A 45 0.49 9.76 4.14
CA VAL A 45 1.52 8.71 4.14
C VAL A 45 2.66 9.13 3.22
N LYS A 46 3.90 9.01 3.70
CA LYS A 46 5.09 9.45 2.96
C LYS A 46 5.61 8.41 1.99
N ASN A 47 5.54 7.13 2.35
CA ASN A 47 6.08 6.04 1.53
C ASN A 47 5.00 5.01 1.23
N ILE A 48 4.70 4.81 -0.05
CA ILE A 48 3.74 3.84 -0.54
C ILE A 48 4.49 2.81 -1.37
N THR A 49 4.52 1.57 -0.88
CA THR A 49 5.15 0.45 -1.56
C THR A 49 4.06 -0.41 -2.20
N MET A 50 4.16 -0.69 -3.49
CA MET A 50 3.26 -1.58 -4.22
C MET A 50 3.89 -2.94 -4.47
N VAL A 51 3.12 -4.01 -4.27
CA VAL A 51 3.46 -5.35 -4.72
C VAL A 51 2.50 -5.74 -5.84
N CYS A 52 3.06 -6.10 -7.00
CA CYS A 52 2.27 -6.59 -8.14
C CYS A 52 2.94 -7.82 -8.77
N PRO A 53 2.24 -8.95 -8.87
CA PRO A 53 2.80 -10.15 -9.45
C PRO A 53 2.87 -10.06 -10.99
N PRO A 54 4.05 -10.27 -11.60
CA PRO A 54 4.19 -10.22 -13.05
C PRO A 54 3.62 -11.48 -13.71
N ILE A 55 2.98 -11.33 -14.87
CA ILE A 55 2.65 -12.45 -15.76
C ILE A 55 3.74 -12.54 -16.82
N ASN A 56 4.32 -13.71 -17.04
CA ASN A 56 5.40 -13.90 -18.02
C ASN A 56 6.54 -12.88 -17.83
N GLY A 57 6.82 -12.50 -16.58
CA GLY A 57 7.85 -11.53 -16.22
C GLY A 57 7.48 -10.06 -16.48
N LYS A 58 6.27 -9.75 -16.96
CA LYS A 58 5.82 -8.38 -17.26
C LYS A 58 4.67 -7.93 -16.36
N LEU A 59 4.69 -6.65 -16.01
CA LEU A 59 3.57 -5.96 -15.40
C LEU A 59 2.74 -5.28 -16.48
N ASP A 60 1.45 -5.10 -16.21
CA ASP A 60 0.57 -4.34 -17.09
C ASP A 60 1.02 -2.86 -17.13
N PRO A 61 1.27 -2.27 -18.31
CA PRO A 61 1.65 -0.87 -18.43
C PRO A 61 0.63 0.09 -17.79
N LEU A 62 -0.66 -0.23 -17.83
CA LEU A 62 -1.71 0.61 -17.24
C LEU A 62 -1.62 0.65 -15.71
N VAL A 63 -1.20 -0.46 -15.09
CA VAL A 63 -0.95 -0.52 -13.65
C VAL A 63 0.27 0.32 -13.27
N LEU A 64 1.31 0.32 -14.11
CA LEU A 64 2.50 1.15 -13.89
C LEU A 64 2.19 2.64 -14.03
N VAL A 65 1.42 3.02 -15.05
CA VAL A 65 0.97 4.42 -15.22
C VAL A 65 0.10 4.86 -14.05
N ALA A 66 -0.84 4.02 -13.61
CA ALA A 66 -1.65 4.34 -12.43
C ALA A 66 -0.83 4.46 -11.14
N ALA A 67 0.24 3.66 -11.01
CA ALA A 67 1.15 3.76 -9.87
C ALA A 67 1.94 5.07 -9.90
N ASP A 68 2.44 5.47 -11.06
CA ASP A 68 3.13 6.74 -11.27
C ASP A 68 2.22 7.96 -10.99
N LEU A 69 0.99 7.94 -11.52
CA LEU A 69 -0.01 8.98 -11.28
C LEU A 69 -0.42 9.11 -9.81
N CYS A 70 -0.35 8.02 -9.05
CA CYS A 70 -0.64 8.00 -7.62
C CYS A 70 0.59 8.21 -6.74
N GLU A 71 1.74 8.53 -7.34
CA GLU A 71 3.00 8.74 -6.65
C GLU A 71 3.44 7.51 -5.82
N VAL A 72 3.25 6.29 -6.32
CA VAL A 72 3.78 5.10 -5.63
C VAL A 72 5.31 5.12 -5.65
N ASP A 73 5.94 5.02 -4.48
CA ASP A 73 7.38 5.20 -4.32
C ASP A 73 8.19 3.99 -4.78
N GLU A 74 7.69 2.77 -4.52
CA GLU A 74 8.40 1.52 -4.80
C GLU A 74 7.47 0.45 -5.35
N ILE A 75 7.93 -0.33 -6.33
CA ILE A 75 7.15 -1.43 -6.93
C ILE A 75 7.96 -2.73 -6.90
N TYR A 76 7.43 -3.74 -6.21
CA TYR A 76 8.03 -5.08 -6.13
C TYR A 76 7.28 -6.09 -7.01
N LYS A 77 8.06 -6.76 -7.88
CA LYS A 77 7.61 -7.88 -8.73
C LYS A 77 7.79 -9.19 -7.97
N LEU A 78 6.73 -9.72 -7.37
CA LEU A 78 6.77 -10.94 -6.55
C LEU A 78 5.86 -12.03 -7.10
N VAL A 79 6.25 -13.29 -6.95
CA VAL A 79 5.44 -14.42 -7.42
C VAL A 79 4.26 -14.65 -6.47
N GLU A 80 3.07 -14.95 -7.00
CA GLU A 80 1.80 -15.08 -6.27
C GLU A 80 1.89 -15.96 -5.01
N LEU A 81 2.68 -17.04 -5.07
CA LEU A 81 2.85 -18.00 -3.97
C LEU A 81 3.59 -17.41 -2.75
N MET A 82 4.38 -16.35 -2.92
CA MET A 82 5.12 -15.68 -1.83
C MET A 82 4.36 -14.50 -1.21
N ARG A 83 3.10 -14.24 -1.62
CA ARG A 83 2.32 -13.05 -1.28
C ARG A 83 2.19 -12.79 0.23
N LEU A 84 1.86 -13.82 1.02
CA LEU A 84 1.65 -13.64 2.47
C LEU A 84 2.98 -13.69 3.24
N GLY A 85 3.85 -14.64 2.87
CA GLY A 85 5.12 -14.89 3.55
C GLY A 85 6.09 -13.72 3.44
N LEU A 86 6.24 -13.13 2.25
CA LEU A 86 7.19 -12.04 2.04
C LEU A 86 6.67 -10.69 2.52
N LEU A 87 5.36 -10.45 2.51
CA LEU A 87 4.80 -9.21 3.08
C LEU A 87 5.00 -9.16 4.59
N LEU A 88 4.81 -10.30 5.28
CA LEU A 88 5.13 -10.48 6.69
C LEU A 88 6.65 -10.40 6.95
N MET A 89 7.46 -10.93 6.04
CA MET A 89 8.93 -10.87 6.16
C MET A 89 9.47 -9.46 5.90
N ALA A 90 8.88 -8.71 4.96
CA ALA A 90 9.17 -7.31 4.69
C ALA A 90 8.75 -6.42 5.87
N GLN A 91 7.60 -6.70 6.52
CA GLN A 91 7.23 -6.09 7.80
C GLN A 91 8.29 -6.33 8.89
N LYS A 92 8.82 -7.56 8.99
CA LYS A 92 9.88 -7.92 9.94
C LYS A 92 11.25 -7.31 9.60
N LEU A 93 11.61 -7.24 8.33
CA LEU A 93 12.87 -6.66 7.84
C LEU A 93 12.87 -5.13 7.91
N LEU A 94 11.71 -4.48 7.81
CA LEU A 94 11.55 -3.02 7.88
C LEU A 94 11.22 -2.48 9.28
N ASN A 95 11.12 -3.36 10.28
CA ASN A 95 11.05 -3.03 11.72
C ASN A 95 10.00 -1.96 12.09
N LYS A 96 8.81 -1.95 11.45
CA LYS A 96 7.74 -0.97 11.75
C LYS A 96 6.36 -1.42 11.25
N SER A 97 5.32 -1.01 11.98
CA SER A 97 3.91 -1.36 11.81
C SER A 97 3.33 -0.85 10.48
N ILE A 98 3.37 -1.68 9.43
CA ILE A 98 2.66 -1.44 8.17
C ILE A 98 1.22 -1.96 8.34
N LYS A 99 0.20 -1.09 8.22
CA LYS A 99 -1.19 -1.55 8.11
C LYS A 99 -1.48 -1.99 6.68
N LEU A 100 -2.17 -3.12 6.56
CA LEU A 100 -2.65 -3.74 5.31
C LEU A 100 -3.99 -3.14 4.89
#